data_AF-A0A7Z9KT69-F1
#
_entry.id   AF-A0A7Z9KT69-F1
#
_cell.length_a   1.000
_cell.length_b   1.000
_cell.length_c   1.000
_cell.angle_alpha   90.00
_cell.angle_beta   90.00
_cell.angle_gamma   90.00
#
_symmetry.space_group_name_H-M   'P 1'
#
loop_
_entity.id
_entity.type
_entity.pdbx_description
1 polymer ?
#
loop_
_entity_poly.entity_id
_entity_poly.type
_entity_poly.pdbx_seq_one_letter_code
_entity_poly.pdbx_strand_id
1 'polypeptide(L)'
;MDQKWNTIYQHSITPALERLRKVQGVLLGFHSVIDGIKRVRPGEIETILNADLGLKQSVQEKIDAVPIEIFSPADMLAGLLVSIKSGRSYRMVIRNEDTFRWILENFGYDQLKLGGTSGCMANSLAPLDLQKILVYTNPLAQQLLELFSDNNNLHVVTQINGNIQLEHPHQAWQHKGIEAIHWGFEFAQGTTIQLDKITLIAPRASRFYPCWNPVNNKLLLSPLFKKGALRFIDQFSHFIVAGYQLLLPNYPDGTTCIDYILSTLSYLNKLKVAHPPLKLHFECDTIPADEIRCGIRKHVLPQMDSMGLNEVELDYFIKDMRSQKINQLDQENQVEYYLSGLIELANESGLERIHFHNFDY
;
A
#
# COMPACT_ATOMS: atom_id res chain seq x y z
N MET A 1 -9.31 35.02 13.82
CA MET A 1 -8.85 34.30 12.62
C MET A 1 -9.80 33.13 12.33
N ASP A 2 -10.22 32.43 13.38
CA ASP A 2 -11.09 31.25 13.36
C ASP A 2 -12.45 31.46 12.68
N GLN A 3 -13.12 32.60 12.87
CA GLN A 3 -14.39 32.88 12.18
C GLN A 3 -14.24 32.94 10.66
N LYS A 4 -13.11 33.45 10.14
CA LYS A 4 -12.85 33.51 8.69
C LYS A 4 -12.63 32.10 8.13
N TRP A 5 -11.80 31.29 8.79
CA TRP A 5 -11.58 29.90 8.40
C TRP A 5 -12.86 29.06 8.47
N ASN A 6 -13.61 29.15 9.56
CA ASN A 6 -14.89 28.45 9.70
C ASN A 6 -15.86 28.82 8.58
N THR A 7 -15.91 30.11 8.23
CA THR A 7 -16.71 30.58 7.09
C THR A 7 -16.23 29.94 5.79
N ILE A 8 -14.92 29.91 5.51
CA ILE A 8 -14.37 29.27 4.30
C ILE A 8 -14.74 27.78 4.26
N TYR A 9 -14.57 27.04 5.36
CA TYR A 9 -14.93 25.62 5.42
C TYR A 9 -16.42 25.39 5.14
N GLN A 10 -17.30 26.12 5.83
CA GLN A 10 -18.75 26.01 5.63
C GLN A 10 -19.16 26.31 4.19
N HIS A 11 -18.56 27.32 3.56
CA HIS A 11 -18.84 27.68 2.16
C HIS A 11 -18.18 26.74 1.14
N SER A 12 -17.22 25.90 1.55
CA SER A 12 -16.50 25.00 0.63
C SER A 12 -17.12 23.61 0.54
N ILE A 13 -17.75 23.12 1.62
CA ILE A 13 -18.27 21.75 1.70
C ILE A 13 -19.38 21.50 0.69
N THR A 14 -20.47 22.29 0.72
CA THR A 14 -21.62 22.06 -0.17
C THR A 14 -21.24 22.13 -1.64
N PRO A 15 -20.49 23.15 -2.12
CA PRO A 15 -20.03 23.18 -3.51
C PRO A 15 -19.09 22.03 -3.86
N ALA A 16 -18.28 21.53 -2.92
CA ALA A 16 -17.42 20.38 -3.15
C ALA A 16 -18.23 19.10 -3.39
N LEU A 17 -19.27 18.86 -2.58
CA LEU A 17 -20.18 17.72 -2.76
C LEU A 17 -20.95 17.81 -4.09
N GLU A 18 -21.39 19.01 -4.48
CA GLU A 18 -22.05 19.23 -5.77
C GLU A 18 -21.11 18.98 -6.96
N ARG A 19 -19.82 19.33 -6.85
CA ARG A 19 -18.82 18.98 -7.86
C ARG A 19 -18.57 17.49 -7.90
N LEU A 20 -18.51 16.83 -6.74
CA LEU A 20 -18.29 15.39 -6.65
C LEU A 20 -19.38 14.59 -7.38
N ARG A 21 -20.66 14.99 -7.26
CA ARG A 21 -21.79 14.40 -7.99
C ARG A 21 -21.67 14.47 -9.52
N LYS A 22 -20.89 15.43 -10.03
CA LYS A 22 -20.65 15.62 -11.46
C LYS A 22 -19.46 14.79 -11.97
N VAL A 23 -18.70 14.16 -11.08
CA VAL A 23 -17.62 13.25 -11.46
C VAL A 23 -18.23 11.99 -12.05
N GLN A 24 -17.93 11.74 -13.32
CA GLN A 24 -18.48 10.62 -14.09
C GLN A 24 -18.13 9.25 -13.48
N GLY A 25 -16.91 9.14 -12.95
CA GLY A 25 -16.41 7.95 -12.30
C GLY A 25 -14.91 8.05 -12.02
N VAL A 26 -14.43 7.25 -11.06
CA VAL A 26 -13.03 7.14 -10.65
C VAL A 26 -12.54 5.70 -10.74
N LEU A 27 -11.39 5.49 -11.38
CA LEU A 27 -10.62 4.25 -11.28
C LEU A 27 -9.64 4.36 -10.12
N LEU A 28 -9.43 3.25 -9.40
CA LEU A 28 -8.48 3.15 -8.30
C LEU A 28 -7.58 1.94 -8.54
N GLY A 29 -6.27 2.11 -8.50
CA GLY A 29 -5.32 1.01 -8.69
C GLY A 29 -3.93 1.39 -8.20
N PHE A 30 -2.98 0.46 -8.04
CA PHE A 30 -3.10 -0.98 -8.27
C PHE A 30 -2.87 -1.80 -6.99
N HIS A 31 -3.19 -1.24 -5.81
CA HIS A 31 -2.90 -1.88 -4.54
C HIS A 31 -4.16 -2.10 -3.71
N SER A 32 -4.70 -3.32 -3.78
CA SER A 32 -5.72 -3.83 -2.87
C SER A 32 -5.22 -5.15 -2.27
N VAL A 33 -5.33 -5.31 -0.96
CA VAL A 33 -4.84 -6.48 -0.23
C VAL A 33 -5.61 -6.66 1.08
N ILE A 34 -5.51 -7.83 1.70
CA ILE A 34 -6.02 -8.07 3.04
C ILE A 34 -4.97 -7.59 4.05
N ASP A 35 -5.35 -6.72 4.97
CA ASP A 35 -4.56 -6.44 6.18
C ASP A 35 -5.05 -7.34 7.31
N GLY A 36 -4.18 -8.25 7.77
CA GLY A 36 -4.48 -9.23 8.81
C GLY A 36 -3.92 -8.81 10.15
N ILE A 37 -4.77 -8.41 11.08
CA ILE A 37 -4.33 -8.02 12.43
C ILE A 37 -4.21 -9.29 13.28
N LYS A 38 -3.05 -9.48 13.90
CA LYS A 38 -2.77 -10.57 14.83
C LYS A 38 -2.14 -10.00 16.10
N ARG A 39 -2.81 -10.13 17.25
CA ARG A 39 -2.24 -9.76 18.54
C ARG A 39 -1.34 -10.88 19.03
N VAL A 40 -0.09 -10.55 19.35
CA VAL A 40 0.85 -11.49 19.96
C VAL A 40 0.38 -11.81 21.37
N ARG A 41 0.02 -13.07 21.62
CA ARG A 41 -0.49 -13.50 22.93
C ARG A 41 0.66 -14.01 23.81
N PRO A 42 0.61 -13.80 25.14
CA PRO A 42 1.60 -14.36 26.04
C PRO A 42 1.71 -15.88 25.89
N GLY A 43 2.93 -16.42 25.75
CA GLY A 43 3.19 -17.85 25.64
C GLY A 43 2.95 -18.48 24.26
N GLU A 44 2.34 -17.76 23.31
CA GLU A 44 2.04 -18.29 21.97
C GLU A 44 3.31 -18.63 21.19
N ILE A 45 4.27 -17.70 21.19
CA ILE A 45 5.55 -17.88 20.49
C ILE A 45 6.37 -18.99 21.18
N GLU A 46 6.42 -19.01 22.51
CA GLU A 46 7.12 -20.04 23.27
C GLU A 46 6.54 -21.43 23.02
N THR A 47 5.22 -21.55 22.87
CA THR A 47 4.56 -22.81 22.54
C THR A 47 5.02 -23.34 21.19
N ILE A 48 5.06 -22.48 20.16
CA ILE A 48 5.55 -22.84 18.82
C ILE A 48 7.02 -23.25 18.87
N LEU A 49 7.86 -22.47 19.54
CA LEU A 49 9.31 -22.75 19.63
C LEU A 49 9.61 -24.01 20.44
N ASN A 50 8.86 -24.30 21.49
CA ASN A 50 9.08 -25.50 22.30
C ASN A 50 8.57 -26.78 21.63
N ALA A 51 7.68 -26.66 20.64
CA ALA A 51 7.22 -27.80 19.84
C ALA A 51 8.24 -28.23 18.77
N ASP A 52 9.15 -27.34 18.35
CA ASP A 52 10.18 -27.62 17.34
C ASP A 52 11.54 -27.06 17.78
N LEU A 53 12.39 -27.95 18.31
CA LEU A 53 13.73 -27.61 18.79
C LEU A 53 14.66 -27.12 17.66
N GLY A 54 14.49 -27.62 16.44
CA GLY A 54 15.30 -27.22 15.28
C GLY A 54 14.95 -25.80 14.83
N LEU A 55 13.66 -25.47 14.81
CA LEU A 55 13.19 -24.11 14.59
C LEU A 55 13.71 -23.17 15.68
N LYS A 56 13.61 -23.58 16.95
CA LYS A 56 14.08 -22.78 18.09
C LYS A 56 15.56 -22.43 18.01
N GLN A 57 16.41 -23.41 17.71
CA GLN A 57 17.84 -23.17 17.49
C GLN A 57 18.07 -22.20 16.32
N SER A 58 17.38 -22.42 15.19
CA SER A 58 17.51 -21.57 14.00
C SER A 58 17.08 -20.11 14.26
N VAL A 59 16.09 -19.89 15.13
CA VAL A 59 15.65 -18.54 15.55
C VAL A 59 16.70 -17.88 16.44
N GLN A 60 17.29 -18.63 17.38
CA GLN A 60 18.35 -18.11 18.27
C GLN A 60 19.56 -17.60 17.49
N GLU A 61 19.98 -18.31 16.44
CA GLU A 61 21.10 -17.91 15.60
C GLU A 61 20.84 -16.62 14.79
N LYS A 62 19.56 -16.25 14.59
CA LYS A 62 19.14 -15.13 13.75
C LYS A 62 18.71 -13.88 14.53
N ILE A 63 18.48 -13.99 15.85
CA ILE A 63 17.80 -12.95 16.65
C ILE A 63 18.58 -11.65 16.85
N ASP A 64 19.88 -11.65 16.54
CA ASP A 64 20.74 -10.47 16.69
C ASP A 64 20.85 -9.64 15.40
N ALA A 65 20.31 -10.12 14.28
CA ALA A 65 20.23 -9.38 13.03
C ALA A 65 18.77 -9.25 12.58
N VAL A 66 18.40 -8.07 12.07
CA VAL A 66 17.10 -7.87 11.43
C VAL A 66 17.14 -8.58 10.07
N PRO A 67 16.27 -9.58 9.80
CA PRO A 67 16.17 -10.15 8.46
C PRO A 67 15.78 -9.08 7.44
N ILE A 68 16.33 -9.14 6.24
CA ILE A 68 15.94 -8.22 5.16
C ILE A 68 14.60 -8.68 4.56
N GLU A 69 14.44 -10.00 4.41
CA GLU A 69 13.25 -10.67 3.87
C GLU A 69 12.99 -11.98 4.62
N ILE A 70 11.81 -12.58 4.40
CA ILE A 70 11.37 -13.80 5.09
C ILE A 70 11.34 -14.97 4.10
N PHE A 71 12.25 -15.93 4.25
CA PHE A 71 12.31 -17.15 3.43
C PHE A 71 11.90 -18.42 4.18
N SER A 72 11.84 -18.36 5.52
CA SER A 72 11.58 -19.48 6.41
C SER A 72 10.76 -19.05 7.64
N PRO A 73 10.10 -19.99 8.34
CA PRO A 73 9.50 -19.75 9.66
C PRO A 73 10.48 -19.13 10.66
N ALA A 74 11.75 -19.53 10.61
CA ALA A 74 12.80 -18.99 11.46
C ALA A 74 13.05 -17.49 11.19
N ASP A 75 13.04 -17.06 9.93
CA ASP A 75 13.18 -15.64 9.58
C ASP A 75 11.99 -14.81 10.08
N MET A 76 10.78 -15.35 9.94
CA MET A 76 9.57 -14.70 10.42
C MET A 76 9.62 -14.48 11.95
N LEU A 77 9.92 -15.53 12.70
CA LEU A 77 10.01 -15.47 14.16
C LEU A 77 11.15 -14.57 14.61
N ALA A 78 12.34 -14.67 14.00
CA ALA A 78 13.46 -13.78 14.31
C ALA A 78 13.10 -12.31 14.07
N GLY A 79 12.47 -11.99 12.93
CA GLY A 79 12.00 -10.63 12.62
C GLY A 79 11.00 -10.10 13.64
N LEU A 80 10.04 -10.93 14.06
CA LEU A 80 9.07 -10.58 15.11
C LEU A 80 9.76 -10.33 16.46
N LEU A 81 10.68 -11.20 16.87
CA LEU A 81 11.40 -11.05 18.14
C LEU A 81 12.31 -9.82 18.15
N VAL A 82 12.95 -9.51 17.02
CA VAL A 82 13.74 -8.27 16.86
C VAL A 82 12.86 -7.03 16.93
N SER A 83 11.66 -7.07 16.32
CA SER A 83 10.66 -6.01 16.43
C SER A 83 10.23 -5.79 17.88
N ILE A 84 9.95 -6.87 18.62
CA ILE A 84 9.61 -6.84 20.05
C ILE A 84 10.77 -6.26 20.87
N LYS A 85 11.98 -6.81 20.74
CA LYS A 85 13.20 -6.39 21.46
C LYS A 85 13.50 -4.90 21.29
N SER A 86 13.30 -4.37 20.09
CA SER A 86 13.59 -2.97 19.76
C SER A 86 12.40 -2.03 19.97
N GLY A 87 11.17 -2.55 20.06
CA GLY A 87 9.94 -1.77 20.02
C GLY A 87 9.74 -1.00 18.70
N ARG A 88 10.34 -1.45 17.61
CA ARG A 88 10.27 -0.79 16.29
C ARG A 88 9.41 -1.59 15.33
N SER A 89 8.71 -0.86 14.46
CA SER A 89 7.95 -1.45 13.38
C SER A 89 8.85 -1.78 12.21
N TYR A 90 8.81 -3.04 11.77
CA TYR A 90 9.50 -3.50 10.57
C TYR A 90 8.50 -4.10 9.60
N ARG A 91 8.68 -3.82 8.32
CA ARG A 91 7.95 -4.44 7.21
C ARG A 91 8.91 -5.31 6.44
N MET A 92 8.55 -6.56 6.20
CA MET A 92 9.38 -7.54 5.50
C MET A 92 8.53 -8.32 4.51
N VAL A 93 9.10 -8.63 3.34
CA VAL A 93 8.41 -9.41 2.32
C VAL A 93 8.67 -10.90 2.56
N ILE A 94 7.60 -11.70 2.53
CA ILE A 94 7.68 -13.16 2.51
C ILE A 94 7.95 -13.62 1.08
N ARG A 95 8.95 -14.48 0.91
CA ARG A 95 9.46 -14.95 -0.38
C ARG A 95 9.15 -16.40 -0.70
N ASN A 96 8.79 -17.18 0.30
CA ASN A 96 8.50 -18.60 0.16
C ASN A 96 7.04 -18.88 0.53
N GLU A 97 6.33 -19.58 -0.37
CA GLU A 97 4.90 -19.88 -0.18
C GLU A 97 4.68 -20.80 1.01
N ASP A 98 5.54 -21.81 1.23
CA ASP A 98 5.41 -22.73 2.37
C ASP A 98 5.50 -21.98 3.71
N THR A 99 6.36 -20.96 3.79
CA THR A 99 6.47 -20.07 4.94
C THR A 99 5.20 -19.24 5.11
N PHE A 100 4.65 -18.71 4.03
CA PHE A 100 3.35 -18.02 4.07
C PHE A 100 2.24 -18.94 4.61
N ARG A 101 2.15 -20.18 4.12
CA ARG A 101 1.18 -21.18 4.59
C ARG A 101 1.40 -21.51 6.06
N TRP A 102 2.65 -21.74 6.47
CA TRP A 102 3.01 -22.02 7.85
C TRP A 102 2.58 -20.88 8.80
N ILE A 103 2.77 -19.61 8.41
CA ILE A 103 2.32 -18.46 9.21
C ILE A 103 0.79 -18.46 9.33
N LEU A 104 0.08 -18.68 8.23
CA LEU A 104 -1.38 -18.70 8.22
C LEU A 104 -1.93 -19.83 9.10
N GLU A 105 -1.31 -21.00 9.07
CA GLU A 105 -1.71 -22.18 9.85
C GLU A 105 -1.40 -22.05 11.35
N ASN A 106 -0.22 -21.52 11.70
CA ASN A 106 0.22 -21.46 13.11
C ASN A 106 -0.27 -20.21 13.84
N PHE A 107 -0.40 -19.08 13.14
CA PHE A 107 -0.79 -17.82 13.76
C PHE A 107 -2.20 -17.34 13.36
N GLY A 108 -2.61 -17.59 12.11
CA GLY A 108 -3.86 -17.07 11.58
C GLY A 108 -3.94 -15.53 11.65
N TYR A 109 -5.10 -15.02 12.06
CA TYR A 109 -5.38 -13.60 12.28
C TYR A 109 -6.55 -13.46 13.27
N ASP A 110 -6.60 -12.36 14.01
CA ASP A 110 -7.73 -12.03 14.89
C ASP A 110 -8.78 -11.17 14.15
N GLN A 111 -8.35 -10.34 13.20
CA GLN A 111 -9.23 -9.50 12.40
C GLN A 111 -8.67 -9.31 10.98
N LEU A 112 -9.55 -9.34 9.98
CA LEU A 112 -9.23 -8.89 8.63
C LEU A 112 -9.79 -7.49 8.38
N LYS A 113 -9.04 -6.68 7.66
CA LYS A 113 -9.46 -5.38 7.15
C LYS A 113 -9.02 -5.24 5.70
N LEU A 114 -9.75 -4.42 4.95
CA LEU A 114 -9.28 -4.02 3.63
C LEU A 114 -8.04 -3.15 3.80
N GLY A 115 -6.98 -3.57 3.13
CA GLY A 115 -5.70 -2.87 3.05
C GLY A 115 -5.35 -2.50 1.62
N GLY A 116 -4.19 -1.87 1.50
CA GLY A 116 -3.68 -1.36 0.24
C GLY A 116 -4.33 -0.04 -0.16
N THR A 117 -3.54 0.85 -0.74
CA THR A 117 -3.93 2.24 -1.00
C THR A 117 -5.22 2.33 -1.81
N SER A 118 -5.35 1.53 -2.88
CA SER A 118 -6.54 1.52 -3.75
C SER A 118 -7.77 0.93 -3.07
N GLY A 119 -7.60 -0.13 -2.28
CA GLY A 119 -8.67 -0.72 -1.48
C GLY A 119 -9.21 0.27 -0.44
N CYS A 120 -8.31 0.87 0.34
CA CYS A 120 -8.65 1.88 1.34
C CYS A 120 -9.35 3.09 0.70
N MET A 121 -8.83 3.62 -0.41
CA MET A 121 -9.47 4.72 -1.14
C MET A 121 -10.87 4.34 -1.61
N ALA A 122 -11.10 3.10 -2.08
CA ALA A 122 -12.41 2.65 -2.52
C ALA A 122 -13.43 2.71 -1.36
N ASN A 123 -13.09 2.16 -0.20
CA ASN A 123 -13.96 2.20 0.98
C ASN A 123 -14.19 3.61 1.53
N SER A 124 -13.22 4.51 1.40
CA SER A 124 -13.36 5.91 1.81
C SER A 124 -14.22 6.73 0.85
N LEU A 125 -14.13 6.43 -0.46
CA LEU A 125 -14.85 7.16 -1.51
C LEU A 125 -16.27 6.64 -1.74
N ALA A 126 -16.52 5.34 -1.54
CA ALA A 126 -17.80 4.71 -1.85
C ALA A 126 -19.01 5.30 -1.08
N PRO A 127 -18.90 5.68 0.21
CA PRO A 127 -19.99 6.35 0.93
C PRO A 127 -20.30 7.77 0.44
N LEU A 128 -19.47 8.34 -0.45
CA LEU A 128 -19.72 9.66 -1.04
C LEU A 128 -20.59 9.53 -2.29
N ASP A 129 -21.26 10.62 -2.69
CA ASP A 129 -22.14 10.69 -3.87
C ASP A 129 -21.39 10.65 -5.23
N LEU A 130 -20.37 9.78 -5.35
CA LEU A 130 -19.72 9.45 -6.61
C LEU A 130 -20.59 8.50 -7.43
N GLN A 131 -20.71 8.77 -8.73
CA GLN A 131 -21.54 7.96 -9.62
C GLN A 131 -21.00 6.54 -9.79
N LYS A 132 -19.67 6.39 -9.89
CA LYS A 132 -19.03 5.11 -10.15
C LYS A 132 -17.59 5.06 -9.66
N ILE A 133 -17.23 3.95 -9.04
CA ILE A 133 -15.87 3.62 -8.61
C ILE A 133 -15.52 2.26 -9.19
N LEU A 134 -14.39 2.18 -9.88
CA LEU A 134 -13.82 0.92 -10.36
C LEU A 134 -12.47 0.69 -9.66
N VAL A 135 -12.41 -0.31 -8.78
CA VAL A 135 -11.18 -0.62 -8.05
C VAL A 135 -10.48 -1.83 -8.66
N TYR A 136 -9.16 -1.71 -8.85
CA TYR A 136 -8.29 -2.83 -9.15
C TYR A 136 -8.13 -3.68 -7.89
N THR A 137 -8.46 -4.95 -8.03
CA THR A 137 -8.23 -5.95 -6.99
C THR A 137 -7.79 -7.24 -7.66
N ASN A 138 -6.79 -7.88 -7.05
CA ASN A 138 -6.22 -9.13 -7.52
C ASN A 138 -5.58 -9.82 -6.31
N PRO A 139 -5.98 -11.05 -5.96
CA PRO A 139 -6.98 -11.90 -6.64
C PRO A 139 -8.44 -11.48 -6.40
N LEU A 140 -9.37 -12.06 -7.18
CA LEU A 140 -10.82 -12.01 -6.93
C LEU A 140 -11.25 -13.08 -5.92
N ALA A 141 -10.58 -13.12 -4.76
CA ALA A 141 -10.89 -14.07 -3.70
C ALA A 141 -11.99 -13.54 -2.77
N GLN A 142 -12.89 -14.43 -2.31
CA GLN A 142 -14.02 -14.07 -1.45
C GLN A 142 -13.60 -13.23 -0.23
N GLN A 143 -12.56 -13.66 0.50
CA GLN A 143 -12.07 -13.02 1.71
C GLN A 143 -11.58 -11.58 1.49
N LEU A 144 -11.05 -11.26 0.30
CA LEU A 144 -10.65 -9.89 -0.03
C LEU A 144 -11.86 -9.08 -0.45
N LEU A 145 -12.71 -9.64 -1.31
CA LEU A 145 -13.84 -8.90 -1.88
C LEU A 145 -14.90 -8.54 -0.84
N GLU A 146 -15.14 -9.40 0.15
CA GLU A 146 -16.08 -9.13 1.26
C GLU A 146 -15.63 -7.99 2.19
N LEU A 147 -14.36 -7.56 2.13
CA LEU A 147 -13.85 -6.43 2.93
C LEU A 147 -14.14 -5.06 2.30
N PHE A 148 -14.61 -5.03 1.05
CA PHE A 148 -15.10 -3.80 0.44
C PHE A 148 -16.46 -3.40 1.03
N SER A 149 -16.71 -2.10 1.09
CA SER A 149 -17.99 -1.55 1.56
C SER A 149 -19.15 -1.97 0.64
N ASP A 150 -20.32 -2.24 1.21
CA ASP A 150 -21.54 -2.58 0.48
C ASP A 150 -22.23 -1.32 -0.09
N ASN A 151 -21.65 -0.75 -1.15
CA ASN A 151 -22.13 0.45 -1.80
C ASN A 151 -22.32 0.20 -3.30
N ASN A 152 -23.50 0.54 -3.83
CA ASN A 152 -23.88 0.25 -5.22
C ASN A 152 -23.02 0.94 -6.29
N ASN A 153 -22.27 1.99 -5.94
CA ASN A 153 -21.37 2.68 -6.85
C ASN A 153 -19.99 2.00 -6.98
N LEU A 154 -19.68 0.99 -6.17
CA LEU A 154 -18.40 0.31 -6.15
C LEU A 154 -18.39 -0.94 -7.03
N HIS A 155 -17.41 -1.03 -7.93
CA HIS A 155 -17.31 -2.07 -8.94
C HIS A 155 -15.90 -2.63 -9.06
N VAL A 156 -15.81 -3.89 -9.48
CA VAL A 156 -14.59 -4.56 -9.95
C VAL A 156 -14.83 -5.15 -11.35
N VAL A 157 -13.76 -5.37 -12.10
CA VAL A 157 -13.87 -6.08 -13.38
C VAL A 157 -13.98 -7.58 -13.12
N THR A 158 -15.03 -8.20 -13.66
CA THR A 158 -15.18 -9.67 -13.68
C THR A 158 -15.52 -10.16 -15.10
N GLN A 159 -15.61 -11.49 -15.26
CA GLN A 159 -16.01 -12.13 -16.49
C GLN A 159 -17.06 -13.22 -16.20
N ILE A 160 -18.28 -13.05 -16.70
CA ILE A 160 -19.37 -14.03 -16.58
C ILE A 160 -19.75 -14.50 -17.98
N ASN A 161 -19.79 -15.83 -18.18
CA ASN A 161 -20.12 -16.46 -19.48
C ASN A 161 -19.28 -15.90 -20.66
N GLY A 162 -18.00 -15.59 -20.40
CA GLY A 162 -17.09 -15.03 -21.41
C GLY A 162 -17.24 -13.52 -21.65
N ASN A 163 -18.21 -12.86 -21.03
CA ASN A 163 -18.44 -11.42 -21.15
C ASN A 163 -17.80 -10.66 -19.99
N ILE A 164 -16.93 -9.70 -20.33
CA ILE A 164 -16.34 -8.77 -19.35
C ILE A 164 -17.41 -7.78 -18.90
N GLN A 165 -17.56 -7.64 -17.59
CA GLN A 165 -18.54 -6.76 -16.95
C GLN A 165 -18.02 -6.16 -15.66
N LEU A 166 -18.73 -5.14 -15.18
CA LEU A 166 -18.50 -4.51 -13.88
C LEU A 166 -19.52 -5.07 -12.90
N GLU A 167 -19.05 -5.64 -11.79
CA GLU A 167 -19.89 -6.20 -10.73
C GLU A 167 -19.50 -5.62 -9.39
N HIS A 168 -20.44 -5.63 -8.44
CA HIS A 168 -20.14 -5.31 -7.06
C HIS A 168 -19.10 -6.32 -6.51
N PRO A 169 -18.09 -5.90 -5.72
CA PRO A 169 -17.07 -6.80 -5.19
C PRO A 169 -17.64 -8.08 -4.57
N HIS A 170 -18.71 -7.98 -3.76
CA HIS A 170 -19.30 -9.13 -3.06
C HIS A 170 -19.92 -10.18 -3.99
N GLN A 171 -20.17 -9.83 -5.26
CA GLN A 171 -20.75 -10.72 -6.27
C GLN A 171 -19.71 -11.23 -7.28
N ALA A 172 -18.47 -10.73 -7.21
CA ALA A 172 -17.46 -10.93 -8.24
C ALA A 172 -16.37 -11.96 -7.86
N TRP A 173 -16.48 -12.63 -6.72
CA TRP A 173 -15.46 -13.59 -6.27
C TRP A 173 -15.45 -14.84 -7.15
N GLN A 174 -14.25 -15.38 -7.37
CA GLN A 174 -14.02 -16.56 -8.23
C GLN A 174 -13.59 -17.79 -7.43
N HIS A 175 -13.01 -17.58 -6.26
CA HIS A 175 -12.52 -18.64 -5.38
C HIS A 175 -12.49 -18.18 -3.93
N LYS A 176 -12.23 -19.11 -3.02
CA LYS A 176 -12.05 -18.88 -1.59
C LYS A 176 -10.60 -19.09 -1.19
N GLY A 177 -10.15 -18.36 -0.18
CA GLY A 177 -8.83 -18.47 0.41
C GLY A 177 -8.14 -17.11 0.50
N ILE A 178 -7.11 -17.06 1.33
CA ILE A 178 -6.20 -15.92 1.39
C ILE A 178 -4.98 -16.28 0.54
N GLU A 179 -4.71 -15.47 -0.49
CA GLU A 179 -3.52 -15.62 -1.36
C GLU A 179 -2.57 -14.43 -1.25
N ALA A 180 -3.03 -13.33 -0.64
CA ALA A 180 -2.24 -12.16 -0.34
C ALA A 180 -2.73 -11.55 0.98
N ILE A 181 -1.80 -11.23 1.87
CA ILE A 181 -2.07 -10.68 3.19
C ILE A 181 -0.85 -9.93 3.70
N HIS A 182 -1.08 -8.73 4.21
CA HIS A 182 -0.10 -7.98 4.98
C HIS A 182 -0.49 -8.11 6.46
N TRP A 183 0.24 -8.94 7.20
CA TRP A 183 -0.06 -9.07 8.62
C TRP A 183 0.41 -7.85 9.39
N GLY A 184 -0.30 -7.49 10.45
CA GLY A 184 0.17 -6.63 11.53
C GLY A 184 0.20 -7.43 12.83
N PHE A 185 1.37 -7.94 13.19
CA PHE A 185 1.59 -8.60 14.49
C PHE A 185 1.74 -7.54 15.58
N GLU A 186 0.66 -7.26 16.30
CA GLU A 186 0.60 -6.23 17.34
C GLU A 186 1.08 -6.77 18.68
N PHE A 187 1.96 -6.02 19.34
CA PHE A 187 2.41 -6.31 20.70
C PHE A 187 2.38 -5.05 21.56
N ALA A 188 1.99 -5.22 22.81
CA ALA A 188 1.93 -4.14 23.79
C ALA A 188 3.29 -3.90 24.45
N GLN A 189 3.47 -2.72 25.05
CA GLN A 189 4.59 -2.48 25.97
C GLN A 189 4.60 -3.55 27.08
N GLY A 190 5.78 -4.05 27.43
CA GLY A 190 5.95 -5.08 28.45
C GLY A 190 5.68 -6.51 27.97
N THR A 191 5.27 -6.72 26.72
CA THR A 191 5.19 -8.07 26.13
C THR A 191 6.53 -8.77 26.31
N THR A 192 6.52 -9.89 27.02
CA THR A 192 7.71 -10.64 27.38
C THR A 192 7.73 -11.97 26.65
N ILE A 193 8.85 -12.29 26.00
CA ILE A 193 9.08 -13.58 25.35
C ILE A 193 10.30 -14.25 25.99
N GLN A 194 10.14 -15.52 26.37
CA GLN A 194 11.22 -16.33 26.93
C GLN A 194 11.81 -17.29 25.89
N LEU A 195 13.09 -17.13 25.60
CA LEU A 195 13.85 -17.98 24.69
C LEU A 195 15.07 -18.56 25.42
N ASP A 196 14.86 -19.67 26.12
CA ASP A 196 15.84 -20.30 27.03
C ASP A 196 16.42 -19.32 28.06
N LYS A 197 17.66 -18.87 27.87
CA LYS A 197 18.35 -17.92 28.76
C LYS A 197 18.15 -16.46 28.36
N ILE A 198 17.44 -16.21 27.25
CA ILE A 198 17.19 -14.88 26.71
C ILE A 198 15.76 -14.47 27.05
N THR A 199 15.63 -13.36 27.77
CA THR A 199 14.34 -12.70 28.00
C THR A 199 14.25 -11.45 27.14
N LEU A 200 13.23 -11.38 26.29
CA LEU A 200 12.93 -10.20 25.48
C LEU A 200 11.73 -9.47 26.06
N ILE A 201 11.79 -8.15 26.15
CA ILE A 201 10.71 -7.32 26.68
C ILE A 201 10.48 -6.14 25.72
N ALA A 202 9.25 -5.96 25.27
CA ALA A 202 8.88 -4.83 24.42
C ALA A 202 8.97 -3.50 25.17
N PRO A 203 9.81 -2.54 24.76
CA PRO A 203 9.96 -1.26 25.45
C PRO A 203 8.77 -0.31 25.23
N ARG A 204 8.01 -0.52 24.15
CA ARG A 204 6.79 0.22 23.80
C ARG A 204 5.88 -0.64 22.93
N ALA A 205 4.62 -0.24 22.79
CA ALA A 205 3.70 -0.88 21.85
C ALA A 205 4.16 -0.64 20.41
N SER A 206 4.11 -1.68 19.58
CA SER A 206 4.44 -1.59 18.16
C SER A 206 3.84 -2.76 17.38
N ARG A 207 4.21 -2.88 16.10
CA ARG A 207 3.72 -3.91 15.19
C ARG A 207 4.83 -4.42 14.28
N PHE A 208 4.81 -5.70 13.95
CA PHE A 208 5.65 -6.30 12.90
C PHE A 208 4.81 -6.67 11.67
N TYR A 209 5.28 -6.35 10.47
CA TYR A 209 4.55 -6.55 9.22
C TYR A 209 5.23 -7.55 8.27
N PRO A 210 5.04 -8.87 8.47
CA PRO A 210 5.36 -9.84 7.44
C PRO A 210 4.30 -9.78 6.34
N CYS A 211 4.72 -9.49 5.12
CA CYS A 211 3.84 -9.24 3.97
C CYS A 211 4.00 -10.33 2.91
N TRP A 212 2.91 -11.02 2.56
CA TRP A 212 2.84 -11.92 1.42
C TRP A 212 1.94 -11.33 0.33
N ASN A 213 2.51 -10.99 -0.82
CA ASN A 213 1.77 -10.50 -1.97
C ASN A 213 2.52 -10.78 -3.29
N PRO A 214 2.56 -12.05 -3.73
CA PRO A 214 3.43 -12.47 -4.83
C PRO A 214 3.01 -11.89 -6.19
N VAL A 215 1.78 -11.39 -6.31
CA VAL A 215 1.27 -10.82 -7.57
C VAL A 215 1.47 -9.31 -7.64
N ASN A 216 1.12 -8.57 -6.57
CA ASN A 216 1.22 -7.12 -6.59
C ASN A 216 2.63 -6.60 -6.29
N ASN A 217 3.55 -7.44 -5.79
CA ASN A 217 4.97 -7.06 -5.62
C ASN A 217 5.67 -6.68 -6.93
N LYS A 218 5.09 -7.02 -8.09
CA LYS A 218 5.54 -6.62 -9.44
C LYS A 218 4.60 -5.64 -10.13
N LEU A 219 3.50 -5.23 -9.47
CA LEU A 219 2.40 -4.47 -10.09
C LEU A 219 1.90 -5.04 -11.42
N LEU A 220 1.87 -6.38 -11.54
CA LEU A 220 1.38 -7.04 -12.74
C LEU A 220 -0.14 -7.02 -12.77
N LEU A 221 -0.69 -6.09 -13.55
CA LEU A 221 -2.14 -5.97 -13.67
C LEU A 221 -2.72 -7.17 -14.41
N SER A 222 -3.78 -7.74 -13.84
CA SER A 222 -4.47 -8.88 -14.45
C SER A 222 -4.93 -8.54 -15.88
N PRO A 223 -4.81 -9.48 -16.85
CA PRO A 223 -5.29 -9.27 -18.20
C PRO A 223 -6.78 -8.93 -18.26
N LEU A 224 -7.57 -9.49 -17.35
CA LEU A 224 -9.00 -9.22 -17.21
C LEU A 224 -9.23 -7.74 -16.86
N PHE A 225 -8.57 -7.22 -15.83
CA PHE A 225 -8.68 -5.81 -15.48
C PHE A 225 -8.24 -4.92 -16.64
N LYS A 226 -7.10 -5.23 -17.28
CA LYS A 226 -6.59 -4.41 -18.39
C LYS A 226 -7.63 -4.26 -19.50
N LYS A 227 -8.28 -5.37 -19.89
CA LYS A 227 -9.33 -5.38 -20.92
C LYS A 227 -10.61 -4.67 -20.44
N GLY A 228 -11.04 -4.91 -19.20
CA GLY A 228 -12.27 -4.32 -18.66
C GLY A 228 -12.18 -2.83 -18.44
N ALA A 229 -11.12 -2.34 -17.79
CA ALA A 229 -10.92 -0.91 -17.60
C ALA A 229 -10.79 -0.17 -18.94
N LEU A 230 -10.17 -0.77 -19.96
CA LEU A 230 -10.16 -0.18 -21.31
C LEU A 230 -11.55 -0.19 -21.96
N ARG A 231 -12.32 -1.27 -21.80
CA ARG A 231 -13.68 -1.41 -22.36
C ARG A 231 -14.65 -0.36 -21.80
N PHE A 232 -14.51 -0.02 -20.52
CA PHE A 232 -15.43 0.88 -19.83
C PHE A 232 -14.83 2.26 -19.56
N ILE A 233 -13.69 2.60 -20.19
CA ILE A 233 -12.92 3.80 -19.84
C ILE A 233 -13.71 5.10 -20.06
N ASP A 234 -14.65 5.09 -21.00
CA ASP A 234 -15.55 6.20 -21.31
C ASP A 234 -16.52 6.54 -20.18
N GLN A 235 -16.63 5.71 -19.14
CA GLN A 235 -17.45 5.92 -17.94
C GLN A 235 -16.68 6.58 -16.80
N PHE A 236 -15.41 6.91 -17.00
CA PHE A 236 -14.55 7.41 -15.94
C PHE A 236 -13.75 8.62 -16.40
N SER A 237 -13.61 9.57 -15.48
CA SER A 237 -12.91 10.83 -15.72
C SER A 237 -11.55 10.89 -15.01
N HIS A 238 -11.36 10.07 -13.98
CA HIS A 238 -10.15 10.07 -13.16
C HIS A 238 -9.63 8.65 -12.95
N PHE A 239 -8.32 8.52 -12.84
CA PHE A 239 -7.65 7.31 -12.38
C PHE A 239 -6.62 7.69 -11.31
N ILE A 240 -6.84 7.24 -10.07
CA ILE A 240 -5.87 7.32 -8.99
C ILE A 240 -5.00 6.06 -8.98
N VAL A 241 -3.70 6.25 -9.18
CA VAL A 241 -2.66 5.23 -9.30
C VAL A 241 -1.80 5.24 -8.03
N ALA A 242 -1.51 4.06 -7.50
CA ALA A 242 -0.71 3.79 -6.32
C ALA A 242 -0.08 2.39 -6.43
N GLY A 243 0.79 2.03 -5.48
CA GLY A 243 1.33 0.68 -5.35
C GLY A 243 2.81 0.55 -5.76
N TYR A 244 3.43 1.60 -6.30
CA TYR A 244 4.86 1.55 -6.70
C TYR A 244 5.80 1.28 -5.52
N GLN A 245 5.38 1.53 -4.28
CA GLN A 245 6.08 1.15 -3.06
C GLN A 245 6.23 -0.36 -2.85
N LEU A 246 5.46 -1.17 -3.58
CA LEU A 246 5.55 -2.63 -3.52
C LEU A 246 6.68 -3.22 -4.40
N LEU A 247 7.23 -2.42 -5.31
CA LEU A 247 8.27 -2.88 -6.23
C LEU A 247 9.58 -3.15 -5.48
N LEU A 248 10.43 -3.94 -6.14
CA LEU A 248 11.81 -4.16 -5.74
C LEU A 248 12.75 -3.57 -6.78
N PRO A 249 13.95 -3.11 -6.38
CA PRO A 249 14.96 -2.68 -7.33
C PRO A 249 15.26 -3.76 -8.38
N ASN A 250 15.44 -5.01 -7.94
CA ASN A 250 15.81 -6.16 -8.77
C ASN A 250 14.98 -7.39 -8.39
N TYR A 251 14.72 -8.26 -9.38
CA TYR A 251 13.98 -9.52 -9.20
C TYR A 251 14.85 -10.73 -9.61
N PRO A 252 14.56 -11.94 -9.08
CA PRO A 252 15.35 -13.14 -9.39
C PRO A 252 15.37 -13.56 -10.87
N ASP A 253 14.38 -13.13 -11.65
CA ASP A 253 14.28 -13.38 -13.09
C ASP A 253 15.10 -12.39 -13.95
N GLY A 254 15.86 -11.50 -13.31
CA GLY A 254 16.69 -10.49 -13.97
C GLY A 254 15.96 -9.21 -14.35
N THR A 255 14.65 -9.13 -14.12
CA THR A 255 13.89 -7.88 -14.30
C THR A 255 14.14 -6.88 -13.17
N THR A 256 13.80 -5.63 -13.40
CA THR A 256 14.00 -4.50 -12.47
C THR A 256 12.68 -3.78 -12.19
N CYS A 257 12.65 -2.89 -11.18
CA CYS A 257 11.50 -2.00 -10.97
C CYS A 257 11.11 -1.19 -12.22
N ILE A 258 12.08 -0.80 -13.05
CA ILE A 258 11.85 0.01 -14.25
C ILE A 258 11.02 -0.75 -15.28
N ASP A 259 11.25 -2.04 -15.47
CA ASP A 259 10.47 -2.87 -16.41
C ASP A 259 8.98 -2.86 -16.06
N TYR A 260 8.66 -2.99 -14.77
CA TYR A 260 7.28 -2.97 -14.28
C TYR A 260 6.68 -1.57 -14.29
N ILE A 261 7.45 -0.54 -13.95
CA ILE A 261 7.03 0.87 -14.08
C ILE A 261 6.63 1.16 -15.52
N LEU A 262 7.49 0.87 -16.50
CA LEU A 262 7.20 1.11 -17.91
C LEU A 262 6.02 0.29 -18.43
N SER A 263 5.85 -0.94 -17.95
CA SER A 263 4.69 -1.79 -18.29
C SER A 263 3.37 -1.18 -17.80
N THR A 264 3.33 -0.68 -16.55
CA THR A 264 2.14 0.00 -16.01
C THR A 264 1.85 1.31 -16.73
N LEU A 265 2.88 2.12 -17.01
CA LEU A 265 2.74 3.40 -17.72
C LEU A 265 2.29 3.20 -19.17
N SER A 266 2.80 2.19 -19.87
CA SER A 266 2.32 1.82 -21.20
C SER A 266 0.82 1.53 -21.20
N TYR A 267 0.32 0.88 -20.14
CA TYR A 267 -1.11 0.63 -19.99
C TYR A 267 -1.90 1.90 -19.67
N LEU A 268 -1.42 2.75 -18.76
CA LEU A 268 -2.06 4.03 -18.45
C LEU A 268 -2.14 4.94 -19.68
N ASN A 269 -1.08 4.99 -20.49
CA ASN A 269 -1.07 5.71 -21.76
C ASN A 269 -2.11 5.15 -22.74
N LYS A 270 -2.30 3.83 -22.83
CA LYS A 270 -3.37 3.24 -23.65
C LYS A 270 -4.76 3.69 -23.20
N LEU A 271 -5.01 3.79 -21.90
CA LEU A 271 -6.27 4.33 -21.38
C LEU A 271 -6.45 5.81 -21.73
N LYS A 272 -5.41 6.63 -21.56
CA LYS A 272 -5.45 8.07 -21.87
C LYS A 272 -5.61 8.33 -23.37
N VAL A 273 -5.00 7.52 -24.25
CA VAL A 273 -5.24 7.60 -25.71
C VAL A 273 -6.67 7.21 -26.06
N ALA A 274 -7.22 6.17 -25.44
CA ALA A 274 -8.62 5.76 -25.66
C ALA A 274 -9.63 6.76 -25.09
N HIS A 275 -9.27 7.49 -24.03
CA HIS A 275 -10.09 8.52 -23.41
C HIS A 275 -9.23 9.75 -23.03
N PRO A 276 -8.96 10.67 -23.97
CA PRO A 276 -8.11 11.84 -23.74
C PRO A 276 -8.48 12.73 -22.54
N PRO A 277 -9.77 12.88 -22.14
CA PRO A 277 -10.13 13.62 -20.93
C PRO A 277 -9.70 12.99 -19.61
N LEU A 278 -9.24 11.74 -19.60
CA LEU A 278 -8.86 11.01 -18.38
C LEU A 278 -7.73 11.74 -17.63
N LYS A 279 -7.99 12.08 -16.36
CA LYS A 279 -6.99 12.65 -15.44
C LYS A 279 -6.35 11.57 -14.59
N LEU A 280 -5.02 11.55 -14.55
CA LEU A 280 -4.21 10.61 -13.79
C LEU A 280 -3.66 11.29 -12.54
N HIS A 281 -3.92 10.71 -11.37
CA HIS A 281 -3.36 11.15 -10.09
C HIS A 281 -2.48 10.04 -9.52
N PHE A 282 -1.26 10.36 -9.10
CA PHE A 282 -0.38 9.43 -8.40
C PHE A 282 -0.43 9.68 -6.89
N GLU A 283 -0.94 8.72 -6.14
CA GLU A 283 -0.87 8.73 -4.68
C GLU A 283 0.46 8.09 -4.25
N CYS A 284 1.35 8.92 -3.69
CA CYS A 284 2.62 8.45 -3.16
C CYS A 284 2.42 7.76 -1.82
N ASP A 285 3.27 6.79 -1.55
CA ASP A 285 3.45 6.18 -0.23
C ASP A 285 4.95 6.24 0.07
N THR A 286 5.37 5.83 1.26
CA THR A 286 6.78 5.80 1.63
C THR A 286 7.54 4.78 0.79
N ILE A 287 8.55 5.23 0.05
CA ILE A 287 9.37 4.38 -0.84
C ILE A 287 10.84 4.51 -0.45
N PRO A 288 11.39 3.62 0.40
CA PRO A 288 12.77 3.75 0.88
C PRO A 288 13.85 3.48 -0.19
N ALA A 289 13.54 2.72 -1.24
CA ALA A 289 14.52 2.35 -2.26
C ALA A 289 14.73 3.47 -3.29
N ASP A 290 15.98 3.92 -3.41
CA ASP A 290 16.41 5.04 -4.27
C ASP A 290 16.12 4.73 -5.76
N GLU A 291 16.29 3.48 -6.21
CA GLU A 291 16.05 3.06 -7.60
C GLU A 291 14.58 3.23 -8.00
N ILE A 292 13.66 2.90 -7.09
CA ILE A 292 12.22 3.02 -7.34
C ILE A 292 11.82 4.49 -7.41
N ARG A 293 12.30 5.32 -6.48
CA ARG A 293 12.03 6.77 -6.49
C ARG A 293 12.61 7.46 -7.73
N CYS A 294 13.80 7.05 -8.15
CA CYS A 294 14.40 7.49 -9.42
C CYS A 294 13.52 7.12 -10.62
N GLY A 295 13.01 5.88 -10.67
CA GLY A 295 12.06 5.44 -11.69
C GLY A 295 10.75 6.25 -11.68
N ILE A 296 10.23 6.57 -10.50
CA ILE A 296 9.03 7.40 -10.35
C ILE A 296 9.25 8.80 -10.89
N ARG A 297 10.31 9.50 -10.45
CA ARG A 297 10.64 10.85 -10.93
C ARG A 297 10.81 10.90 -12.44
N LYS A 298 11.55 9.95 -13.00
CA LYS A 298 11.89 9.96 -14.43
C LYS A 298 10.79 9.47 -15.35
N HIS A 299 9.92 8.58 -14.89
CA HIS A 299 8.96 7.89 -15.77
C HIS A 299 7.51 8.06 -15.35
N VAL A 300 7.21 8.00 -14.05
CA VAL A 300 5.83 8.06 -13.54
C VAL A 300 5.34 9.50 -13.55
N LEU A 301 6.00 10.40 -12.82
CA LEU A 301 5.52 11.78 -12.64
C LEU A 301 5.28 12.53 -13.97
N PRO A 302 6.14 12.41 -15.01
CA PRO A 302 5.92 13.09 -16.29
C PRO A 302 4.68 12.62 -17.07
N GLN A 303 4.07 11.50 -16.67
CA GLN A 303 2.84 10.98 -17.30
C GLN A 303 1.58 11.24 -16.46
N MET A 304 1.72 11.80 -15.26
CA MET A 304 0.60 12.09 -14.37
C MET A 304 0.15 13.54 -14.54
N ASP A 305 -1.12 13.79 -14.24
CA ASP A 305 -1.65 15.15 -14.16
C ASP A 305 -1.49 15.73 -12.74
N SER A 306 -1.49 14.86 -11.72
CA SER A 306 -1.38 15.27 -10.32
C SER A 306 -0.67 14.23 -9.44
N MET A 307 -0.12 14.66 -8.31
CA MET A 307 0.46 13.80 -7.26
C MET A 307 -0.06 14.18 -5.87
N GLY A 308 -0.22 13.21 -4.99
CA GLY A 308 -0.47 13.36 -3.55
C GLY A 308 0.68 12.79 -2.73
N LEU A 309 1.11 13.49 -1.69
CA LEU A 309 2.14 13.01 -0.76
C LEU A 309 2.16 13.77 0.58
N ASN A 310 2.73 13.14 1.60
CA ASN A 310 2.97 13.75 2.91
C ASN A 310 4.41 14.26 3.11
N GLU A 311 4.71 14.75 4.32
CA GLU A 311 6.02 15.28 4.71
C GLU A 311 7.14 14.26 4.66
N VAL A 312 6.88 13.01 5.07
CA VAL A 312 7.87 11.93 5.06
C VAL A 312 8.24 11.55 3.63
N GLU A 313 7.24 11.48 2.76
CA GLU A 313 7.43 11.19 1.34
C GLU A 313 8.16 12.33 0.64
N LEU A 314 7.79 13.58 0.93
CA LEU A 314 8.42 14.76 0.33
C LEU A 314 9.90 14.84 0.70
N ASP A 315 10.27 14.52 1.93
CA ASP A 315 11.67 14.46 2.39
C ASP A 315 12.52 13.54 1.51
N TYR A 316 12.00 12.39 1.12
CA TYR A 316 12.70 11.48 0.21
C TYR A 316 12.92 12.08 -1.18
N PHE A 317 11.94 12.79 -1.74
CA PHE A 317 12.11 13.47 -3.02
C PHE A 317 13.08 14.64 -2.93
N ILE A 318 13.00 15.46 -1.88
CA ILE A 318 13.94 16.58 -1.64
C ILE A 318 15.36 16.05 -1.52
N LYS A 319 15.57 15.00 -0.73
CA LYS A 319 16.86 14.31 -0.59
C LYS A 319 17.42 13.91 -1.95
N ASP A 320 16.61 13.26 -2.78
CA ASP A 320 17.03 12.77 -4.09
C ASP A 320 17.28 13.91 -5.11
N MET A 321 16.54 15.02 -5.03
CA MET A 321 16.72 16.18 -5.91
C MET A 321 17.99 16.97 -5.53
N ARG A 322 18.24 17.14 -4.23
CA ARG A 322 19.36 17.94 -3.71
C ARG A 322 20.64 17.14 -3.49
N SER A 323 20.63 15.83 -3.70
CA SER A 323 21.75 14.93 -3.39
C SER A 323 22.24 15.05 -1.93
N GLN A 324 21.32 15.31 -1.01
CA GLN A 324 21.62 15.49 0.41
C GLN A 324 21.31 14.22 1.19
N LYS A 325 21.81 14.10 2.43
CA LYS A 325 21.23 13.13 3.38
C LYS A 325 19.85 13.63 3.79
N ILE A 326 18.97 12.77 4.30
CA ILE A 326 17.77 13.22 5.01
C ILE A 326 18.29 13.97 6.23
N ASN A 327 18.49 15.27 6.08
CA ASN A 327 18.86 16.13 7.18
C ASN A 327 17.66 16.16 8.11
N GLN A 328 17.93 16.02 9.41
CA GLN A 328 16.93 16.36 10.42
C GLN A 328 16.37 17.72 10.03
N LEU A 329 15.04 17.78 9.88
CA LEU A 329 14.23 18.97 9.67
C LEU A 329 14.99 20.23 10.06
N ASP A 330 15.05 21.22 9.18
CA ASP A 330 15.41 22.56 9.63
C ASP A 330 14.27 23.02 10.55
N GLN A 331 14.39 22.69 11.85
CA GLN A 331 13.32 22.82 12.83
C GLN A 331 12.89 24.29 13.00
N GLU A 332 13.72 25.22 12.52
CA GLU A 332 13.47 26.64 12.59
C GLU A 332 12.52 27.15 11.49
N ASN A 333 12.40 26.47 10.33
CA ASN A 333 11.45 26.91 9.27
C ASN A 333 10.92 25.78 8.34
N GLN A 334 10.10 24.87 8.89
CA GLN A 334 9.54 23.74 8.15
C GLN A 334 8.68 24.14 6.94
N VAL A 335 7.91 25.23 7.03
CA VAL A 335 7.04 25.68 5.93
C VAL A 335 7.87 26.10 4.71
N GLU A 336 8.93 26.88 4.92
CA GLU A 336 9.84 27.28 3.85
C GLU A 336 10.55 26.08 3.23
N TYR A 337 10.98 25.12 4.07
CA TYR A 337 11.59 23.87 3.63
C TYR A 337 10.68 23.10 2.67
N TYR A 338 9.45 22.79 3.09
CA TYR A 338 8.51 22.02 2.26
C TYR A 338 8.05 22.80 1.03
N LEU A 339 7.78 24.11 1.15
CA LEU A 339 7.40 24.93 0.01
C LEU A 339 8.50 24.94 -1.07
N SER A 340 9.76 25.09 -0.67
CA SER A 340 10.89 25.04 -1.61
C SER A 340 10.99 23.69 -2.32
N GLY A 341 10.82 22.59 -1.57
CA GLY A 341 10.82 21.23 -2.12
C GLY A 341 9.66 20.98 -3.09
N LEU A 342 8.47 21.48 -2.79
CA LEU A 342 7.30 21.40 -3.68
C LEU A 342 7.52 22.17 -4.98
N ILE A 343 8.14 23.35 -4.92
CA ILE A 343 8.48 24.15 -6.12
C ILE A 343 9.49 23.40 -6.99
N GLU A 344 10.55 22.85 -6.39
CA GLU A 344 11.53 22.02 -7.11
C GLU A 344 10.86 20.80 -7.77
N LEU A 345 10.05 20.06 -7.01
CA LEU A 345 9.34 18.88 -7.50
C LEU A 345 8.38 19.23 -8.64
N ALA A 346 7.63 20.34 -8.54
CA ALA A 346 6.72 20.80 -9.58
C ALA A 346 7.48 21.15 -10.87
N ASN A 347 8.60 21.87 -10.76
CA ASN A 347 9.42 22.25 -11.90
C ASN A 347 10.06 21.06 -12.61
N GLU A 348 10.52 20.05 -11.86
CA GLU A 348 11.13 18.85 -12.44
C GLU A 348 10.09 17.92 -13.09
N SER A 349 8.94 17.75 -12.43
CA SER A 349 7.94 16.76 -12.85
C SER A 349 7.00 17.24 -13.95
N GLY A 350 6.74 18.55 -14.05
CA GLY A 350 5.75 19.12 -14.97
C GLY A 350 4.29 18.85 -14.58
N LEU A 351 4.03 18.44 -13.33
CA LEU A 351 2.68 18.15 -12.83
C LEU A 351 1.80 19.41 -12.84
N GLU A 352 0.51 19.26 -13.18
CA GLU A 352 -0.46 20.35 -13.08
C GLU A 352 -0.80 20.67 -11.61
N ARG A 353 -0.71 19.68 -10.72
CA ARG A 353 -1.07 19.81 -9.30
C ARG A 353 -0.29 18.85 -8.40
N ILE A 354 0.34 19.39 -7.36
CA ILE A 354 0.86 18.62 -6.22
C ILE A 354 -0.03 18.89 -4.99
N HIS A 355 -0.49 17.83 -4.33
CA HIS A 355 -1.23 17.89 -3.09
C HIS A 355 -0.33 17.42 -1.95
N PHE A 356 0.22 18.40 -1.23
CA PHE A 356 0.90 18.15 0.02
C PHE A 356 -0.11 18.10 1.16
N HIS A 357 0.05 17.15 2.07
CA HIS A 357 -0.75 17.06 3.28
C HIS A 357 0.12 16.65 4.46
N ASN A 358 -0.06 17.28 5.62
CA ASN A 358 0.56 16.81 6.86
C ASN A 358 -0.45 16.87 8.02
N PHE A 359 0.02 16.81 9.27
CA PHE A 359 -0.86 16.88 10.43
C PHE A 359 -1.61 18.22 10.56
N ASP A 360 -1.00 19.31 10.08
CA ASP A 360 -1.42 20.68 10.37
C ASP A 360 -2.06 21.43 9.18
N TYR A 361 -1.63 21.19 7.94
CA TYR A 361 -2.03 21.98 6.75
C TYR A 361 -2.09 21.22 5.42
#